data_AF-A0A2R7T071-F1
#
_entry.id   AF-A0A2R7T071-F1
#
_cell.length_a   1.000
_cell.length_b   1.000
_cell.length_c   1.000
_cell.angle_alpha   90.00
_cell.angle_beta   90.00
_cell.angle_gamma   90.00
#
_symmetry.space_group_name_H-M   'P 1'
#
loop_
_entity.id
_entity.type
_entity.pdbx_description
1 polymer ?
#
loop_
_entity_poly.entity_id
_entity_poly.type
_entity_poly.pdbx_seq_one_letter_code
_entity_poly.pdbx_strand_id
1 'polypeptide(L)'
;AWTQQLGLAPIAASMANASHGASAPDEVVRGVETLLRAIEPGSQTAMVGSLVVAAVLDKVTGLACAIDGGSDVVMQAQALHALHRRACAGEVVEAAAWRAVRSSAVAATDKLTDPGLQSLSACLEAGAWDPSTAPATVGEVLRAWMGYEAQCLVKEFGWTPDDHALVQRLLDEMHASYIDGHPEETRDVFQLLTVHHPDVEARLRAYSEFSRNAYVRSCRLALDLLGRVLVSAGPRALS
;
A
#
# COMPACT_ATOMS: atom_id res chain seq x y z
N ALA A 1 -9.59 12.31 -25.48
CA ALA A 1 -9.67 10.85 -25.72
C ALA A 1 -9.69 10.15 -24.37
N TRP A 2 -10.44 9.07 -24.16
CA TRP A 2 -10.87 8.54 -22.85
C TRP A 2 -9.79 8.41 -21.75
N THR A 3 -8.52 8.26 -22.15
CA THR A 3 -7.33 8.28 -21.28
C THR A 3 -7.09 9.60 -20.54
N GLN A 4 -7.60 10.74 -21.03
CA GLN A 4 -7.44 12.07 -20.40
C GLN A 4 -8.57 12.42 -19.42
N GLN A 5 -9.63 11.63 -19.29
CA GLN A 5 -10.81 11.94 -18.46
C GLN A 5 -11.06 10.97 -17.31
N LEU A 6 -10.31 9.87 -17.23
CA LEU A 6 -10.55 8.80 -16.27
C LEU A 6 -9.28 8.53 -15.47
N GLY A 7 -9.14 9.15 -14.29
CA GLY A 7 -8.18 8.72 -13.26
C GLY A 7 -8.35 7.24 -12.85
N LEU A 8 -9.44 6.61 -13.29
CA LEU A 8 -9.75 5.20 -13.16
C LEU A 8 -8.81 4.25 -13.89
N ALA A 9 -8.26 4.61 -15.05
CA ALA A 9 -7.32 3.72 -15.75
C ALA A 9 -6.00 3.56 -14.96
N PRO A 10 -5.38 4.62 -14.44
CA PRO A 10 -4.26 4.53 -13.48
C PRO A 10 -4.60 3.76 -12.20
N ILE A 11 -5.81 3.94 -11.64
CA ILE A 11 -6.28 3.22 -10.44
C ILE A 11 -6.41 1.72 -10.73
N ALA A 12 -7.10 1.36 -11.82
CA ALA A 12 -7.27 -0.02 -12.26
C ALA A 12 -5.93 -0.66 -12.63
N ALA A 13 -5.01 0.05 -13.28
CA ALA A 13 -3.68 -0.44 -13.62
C ALA A 13 -2.80 -0.64 -12.37
N SER A 14 -2.85 0.29 -11.42
CA SER A 14 -2.14 0.13 -10.14
C SER A 14 -2.68 -1.06 -9.35
N MET A 15 -3.98 -1.31 -9.42
CA MET A 15 -4.61 -2.45 -8.78
C MET A 15 -4.35 -3.76 -9.52
N ALA A 16 -4.36 -3.77 -10.85
CA ALA A 16 -3.94 -4.90 -11.67
C ALA A 16 -2.47 -5.29 -11.40
N ASN A 17 -1.59 -4.31 -11.17
CA ASN A 17 -0.21 -4.56 -10.74
C ASN A 17 -0.11 -5.12 -9.32
N ALA A 18 -0.89 -4.58 -8.36
CA ALA A 18 -0.99 -5.17 -7.03
C ALA A 18 -1.55 -6.61 -7.09
N SER A 19 -2.43 -6.90 -8.06
CA SER A 19 -3.00 -8.22 -8.30
C SER A 19 -1.97 -9.26 -8.73
N HIS A 20 -0.99 -8.86 -9.55
CA HIS A 20 0.02 -9.78 -10.07
C HIS A 20 0.91 -10.36 -8.96
N GLY A 21 1.04 -9.66 -7.83
CA GLY A 21 1.75 -10.17 -6.65
C GLY A 21 0.90 -11.08 -5.75
N ALA A 22 -0.41 -11.12 -5.94
CA ALA A 22 -1.34 -11.93 -5.15
C ALA A 22 -1.50 -13.34 -5.76
N SER A 23 -1.43 -14.38 -4.93
CA SER A 23 -1.64 -15.78 -5.35
C SER A 23 -3.09 -16.11 -5.75
N ALA A 24 -3.96 -15.11 -5.94
CA ALA A 24 -5.37 -15.26 -6.32
C ALA A 24 -5.77 -14.27 -7.44
N PRO A 25 -5.31 -14.46 -8.69
CA PRO A 25 -5.60 -13.57 -9.81
C PRO A 25 -7.11 -13.35 -10.06
N ASP A 26 -7.91 -14.41 -9.94
CA ASP A 26 -9.36 -14.39 -10.20
C ASP A 26 -10.14 -13.51 -9.22
N GLU A 27 -9.68 -13.39 -7.98
CA GLU A 27 -10.31 -12.49 -7.01
C GLU A 27 -10.10 -11.04 -7.36
N VAL A 28 -8.91 -10.69 -7.85
CA VAL A 28 -8.63 -9.30 -8.16
C VAL A 28 -9.22 -8.90 -9.51
N VAL A 29 -9.29 -9.82 -10.48
CA VAL A 29 -10.08 -9.63 -11.70
C VAL A 29 -11.54 -9.33 -11.33
N ARG A 30 -12.17 -10.14 -10.46
CA ARG A 30 -13.53 -9.87 -9.99
C ARG A 30 -13.67 -8.53 -9.26
N GLY A 31 -12.66 -8.17 -8.46
CA GLY A 31 -12.62 -6.86 -7.79
C GLY A 31 -12.56 -5.69 -8.78
N VAL A 32 -11.69 -5.77 -9.78
CA VAL A 32 -11.57 -4.78 -10.86
C VAL A 32 -12.84 -4.72 -11.70
N GLU A 33 -13.44 -5.85 -12.05
CA GLU A 33 -14.72 -5.90 -12.77
C GLU A 33 -15.84 -5.25 -11.97
N THR A 34 -15.91 -5.53 -10.66
CA THR A 34 -16.88 -4.90 -9.76
C THR A 34 -16.69 -3.40 -9.71
N LEU A 35 -15.45 -2.95 -9.63
CA LEU A 35 -15.05 -1.54 -9.70
C LEU A 35 -15.50 -0.87 -11.00
N LEU A 36 -15.23 -1.51 -12.14
CA LEU A 36 -15.63 -1.01 -13.46
C LEU A 36 -17.15 -0.93 -13.61
N ARG A 37 -17.89 -1.89 -13.05
CA ARG A 37 -19.36 -1.89 -13.06
C ARG A 37 -19.98 -0.85 -12.13
N ALA A 38 -19.27 -0.44 -11.08
CA ALA A 38 -19.74 0.58 -10.14
C ALA A 38 -19.70 2.00 -10.71
N ILE A 39 -19.04 2.21 -11.86
CA ILE A 39 -18.91 3.52 -12.50
C ILE A 39 -19.96 3.64 -13.59
N GLU A 40 -21.00 4.42 -13.34
CA GLU A 40 -22.03 4.67 -14.36
C GLU A 40 -21.45 5.47 -15.53
N PRO A 41 -21.81 5.14 -16.79
CA PRO A 41 -21.43 5.95 -17.94
C PRO A 41 -21.84 7.42 -17.75
N GLY A 42 -20.88 8.34 -17.92
CA GLY A 42 -21.11 9.77 -17.71
C GLY A 42 -20.87 10.27 -16.28
N SER A 43 -20.49 9.40 -15.34
CA SER A 43 -20.07 9.80 -13.99
C SER A 43 -18.92 10.81 -14.03
N GLN A 44 -18.96 11.82 -13.15
CA GLN A 44 -17.89 12.79 -13.02
C GLN A 44 -16.73 12.20 -12.20
N THR A 45 -15.76 11.64 -12.91
CA THR A 45 -14.64 10.89 -12.30
C THR A 45 -13.44 11.77 -11.94
N ALA A 46 -13.48 13.06 -12.29
CA ALA A 46 -12.38 14.00 -12.06
C ALA A 46 -11.98 14.10 -10.58
N MET A 47 -12.93 13.90 -9.66
CA MET A 47 -12.69 14.00 -8.21
C MET A 47 -12.40 12.69 -7.51
N VAL A 48 -12.57 11.56 -8.20
CA VAL A 48 -12.39 10.23 -7.60
C VAL A 48 -11.01 10.08 -7.00
N GLY A 49 -9.96 10.53 -7.70
CA GLY A 49 -8.60 10.41 -7.18
C GLY A 49 -8.41 11.11 -5.84
N SER A 50 -8.86 12.36 -5.72
CA SER A 50 -8.77 13.11 -4.46
C SER A 50 -9.67 12.55 -3.37
N LEU A 51 -10.85 12.00 -3.71
CA LEU A 51 -11.71 11.32 -2.74
C LEU A 51 -11.07 10.04 -2.18
N VAL A 52 -10.41 9.25 -3.02
CA VAL A 52 -9.71 8.04 -2.59
C VAL A 52 -8.56 8.40 -1.68
N VAL A 53 -7.71 9.36 -2.07
CA VAL A 53 -6.60 9.80 -1.21
C VAL A 53 -7.13 10.34 0.11
N ALA A 54 -8.18 11.18 0.11
CA ALA A 54 -8.81 11.67 1.33
C ALA A 54 -9.29 10.54 2.25
N ALA A 55 -9.94 9.51 1.69
CA ALA A 55 -10.41 8.37 2.47
C ALA A 55 -9.26 7.54 3.08
N VAL A 56 -8.11 7.43 2.39
CA VAL A 56 -6.90 6.83 2.98
C VAL A 56 -6.33 7.73 4.08
N LEU A 57 -6.30 9.04 3.88
CA LEU A 57 -5.81 9.99 4.90
C LEU A 57 -6.64 9.97 6.18
N ASP A 58 -7.96 9.73 6.10
CA ASP A 58 -8.80 9.51 7.28
C ASP A 58 -8.35 8.26 8.08
N LYS A 59 -7.99 7.17 7.38
CA LYS A 59 -7.43 5.96 8.00
C LYS A 59 -6.07 6.24 8.64
N VAL A 60 -5.17 6.87 7.89
CA VAL A 60 -3.83 7.26 8.37
C VAL A 60 -3.94 8.12 9.62
N THR A 61 -4.86 9.09 9.63
CA THR A 61 -5.11 9.95 10.79
C THR A 61 -5.53 9.14 12.01
N GLY A 62 -6.53 8.26 11.84
CA GLY A 62 -7.00 7.41 12.94
C GLY A 62 -5.92 6.48 13.50
N LEU A 63 -5.10 5.90 12.61
CA LEU A 63 -4.00 5.01 12.98
C LEU A 63 -2.86 5.76 13.68
N ALA A 64 -2.45 6.91 13.14
CA ALA A 64 -1.39 7.73 13.72
C ALA A 64 -1.79 8.29 15.10
N CYS A 65 -3.07 8.62 15.32
CA CYS A 65 -3.57 9.01 16.64
C CYS A 65 -3.37 7.93 17.73
N ALA A 66 -3.27 6.65 17.34
CA ALA A 66 -3.09 5.53 18.27
C ALA A 66 -1.62 5.22 18.56
N ILE A 67 -0.67 5.91 17.92
CA ILE A 67 0.76 5.68 18.08
C ILE A 67 1.39 6.89 18.77
N ASP A 68 2.16 6.64 19.82
CA ASP A 68 2.90 7.69 20.54
C ASP A 68 3.84 8.44 19.57
N GLY A 69 3.78 9.77 19.60
CA GLY A 69 4.52 10.63 18.66
C GLY A 69 3.85 10.84 17.29
N GLY A 70 2.64 10.31 17.07
CA GLY A 70 1.92 10.42 15.81
C GLY A 70 1.30 11.80 15.50
N SER A 71 1.42 12.78 16.39
CA SER A 71 0.80 14.11 16.22
C SER A 71 1.24 14.82 14.94
N ASP A 72 2.51 14.70 14.58
CA ASP A 72 3.04 15.33 13.37
C ASP A 72 2.44 14.68 12.12
N VAL A 73 2.35 13.35 12.07
CA VAL A 73 1.70 12.62 10.98
C VAL A 73 0.23 13.02 10.85
N VAL A 74 -0.49 13.14 11.97
CA VAL A 74 -1.89 13.61 12.00
C VAL A 74 -2.02 15.02 11.43
N MET A 75 -1.16 15.96 11.85
CA MET A 75 -1.18 17.34 11.37
C MET A 75 -0.94 17.40 9.85
N GLN A 76 0.05 16.66 9.34
CA GLN A 76 0.33 16.61 7.91
C GLN A 76 -0.80 15.94 7.11
N ALA A 77 -1.39 14.86 7.65
CA ALA A 77 -2.56 14.21 7.06
C ALA A 77 -3.73 15.19 6.92
N GLN A 78 -4.00 16.00 7.95
CA GLN A 78 -5.05 17.01 7.93
C GLN A 78 -4.78 18.12 6.91
N ALA A 79 -3.54 18.62 6.84
CA ALA A 79 -3.14 19.63 5.87
C ALA A 79 -3.33 19.12 4.43
N LEU A 80 -2.91 17.89 4.16
CA LEU A 80 -3.06 17.26 2.86
C LEU A 80 -4.53 16.97 2.52
N HIS A 81 -5.30 16.50 3.51
CA HIS A 81 -6.73 16.28 3.37
C HIS A 81 -7.47 17.57 2.99
N ALA A 82 -7.05 18.73 3.54
CA ALA A 82 -7.58 20.03 3.16
C ALA A 82 -7.36 20.35 1.67
N LEU A 83 -6.18 20.04 1.11
CA LEU A 83 -5.91 20.23 -0.32
C LEU A 83 -6.79 19.34 -1.19
N HIS A 84 -6.91 18.05 -0.87
CA HIS A 84 -7.78 17.14 -1.61
C HIS A 84 -9.24 17.54 -1.53
N ARG A 85 -9.71 18.04 -0.37
CA ARG A 85 -11.08 18.55 -0.24
C ARG A 85 -11.35 19.75 -1.14
N ARG A 86 -10.41 20.69 -1.23
CA ARG A 86 -10.51 21.85 -2.12
C ARG A 86 -10.54 21.41 -3.58
N ALA A 87 -9.65 20.50 -3.97
CA ALA A 87 -9.68 19.89 -5.30
C ALA A 87 -11.07 19.26 -5.57
N CYS A 88 -11.59 18.44 -4.66
CA CYS A 88 -12.93 17.82 -4.76
C CYS A 88 -14.09 18.83 -4.89
N ALA A 89 -13.92 20.05 -4.38
CA ALA A 89 -14.89 21.14 -4.55
C ALA A 89 -14.79 21.82 -5.93
N GLY A 90 -13.88 21.36 -6.81
CA GLY A 90 -13.60 21.95 -8.11
C GLY A 90 -12.67 23.16 -8.07
N GLU A 91 -12.03 23.44 -6.92
CA GLU A 91 -11.04 24.51 -6.84
C GLU A 91 -9.76 24.13 -7.57
N VAL A 92 -9.19 25.06 -8.32
CA VAL A 92 -7.84 24.94 -8.86
C VAL A 92 -6.85 25.20 -7.74
N VAL A 93 -6.19 24.16 -7.25
CA VAL A 93 -5.18 24.26 -6.20
C VAL A 93 -3.81 24.42 -6.86
N GLU A 94 -3.17 25.57 -6.61
CA GLU A 94 -1.87 25.90 -7.15
C GLU A 94 -0.79 24.84 -6.80
N ALA A 95 0.07 24.53 -7.77
CA ALA A 95 1.15 23.56 -7.60
C ALA A 95 2.09 23.89 -6.42
N ALA A 96 2.22 25.17 -6.07
CA ALA A 96 3.00 25.62 -4.92
C ALA A 96 2.43 25.10 -3.58
N ALA A 97 1.10 25.01 -3.44
CA ALA A 97 0.45 24.52 -2.23
C ALA A 97 0.73 23.02 -2.00
N TRP A 98 0.63 22.22 -3.06
CA TRP A 98 0.98 20.80 -3.03
C TRP A 98 2.44 20.57 -2.64
N ARG A 99 3.36 21.32 -3.27
CA ARG A 99 4.80 21.24 -2.93
C ARG A 99 5.08 21.64 -1.49
N ALA A 100 4.41 22.68 -0.97
CA ALA A 100 4.59 23.11 0.41
C ALA A 100 4.16 22.02 1.42
N VAL A 101 2.98 21.42 1.22
CA VAL A 101 2.52 20.30 2.06
C VAL A 101 3.45 19.10 1.94
N ARG A 102 3.93 18.77 0.72
CA ARG A 102 4.89 17.69 0.53
C ARG A 102 6.18 17.91 1.30
N SER A 103 6.80 19.09 1.16
CA SER A 103 8.04 19.41 1.88
C SER A 103 7.86 19.36 3.39
N SER A 104 6.70 19.80 3.88
CA SER A 104 6.32 19.69 5.29
C SER A 104 6.17 18.23 5.74
N ALA A 105 5.53 17.38 4.93
CA ALA A 105 5.37 15.96 5.19
C ALA A 105 6.72 15.23 5.24
N VAL A 106 7.60 15.46 4.26
CA VAL A 106 8.96 14.86 4.23
C VAL A 106 9.76 15.27 5.48
N ALA A 107 9.75 16.57 5.83
CA ALA A 107 10.46 17.05 7.01
C ALA A 107 9.89 16.49 8.34
N ALA A 108 8.62 16.10 8.37
CA ALA A 108 8.04 15.37 9.48
C ALA A 108 8.49 13.91 9.48
N THR A 109 8.44 13.22 8.32
CA THR A 109 8.92 11.84 8.14
C THR A 109 10.36 11.67 8.60
N ASP A 110 11.26 12.59 8.22
CA ASP A 110 12.70 12.52 8.53
C ASP A 110 13.00 12.49 10.03
N LYS A 111 12.06 12.91 10.87
CA LYS A 111 12.21 12.94 12.34
C LYS A 111 11.62 11.72 13.02
N LEU A 112 10.86 10.89 12.30
CA LEU A 112 10.18 9.72 12.84
C LEU A 112 11.17 8.59 13.06
N THR A 113 11.09 7.96 14.23
CA THR A 113 11.86 6.76 14.57
C THR A 113 10.98 5.52 14.70
N ASP A 114 9.67 5.69 14.92
CA ASP A 114 8.72 4.59 14.97
C ASP A 114 8.47 4.03 13.56
N PRO A 115 8.71 2.73 13.31
CA PRO A 115 8.51 2.13 11.99
C PRO A 115 7.06 2.19 11.49
N GLY A 116 6.08 2.15 12.41
CA GLY A 116 4.67 2.28 12.07
C GLY A 116 4.34 3.68 11.55
N LEU A 117 4.82 4.72 12.24
CA LEU A 117 4.67 6.11 11.79
C LEU A 117 5.42 6.39 10.48
N GLN A 118 6.64 5.86 10.30
CA GLN A 118 7.38 5.97 9.03
C GLN A 118 6.62 5.32 7.85
N SER A 119 5.98 4.18 8.10
CA SER A 119 5.18 3.48 7.09
C SER A 119 3.88 4.23 6.76
N LEU A 120 3.22 4.82 7.76
CA LEU A 120 2.07 5.71 7.56
C LEU A 120 2.44 7.00 6.82
N SER A 121 3.61 7.58 7.10
CA SER A 121 4.04 8.84 6.48
C SER A 121 4.36 8.68 4.98
N ALA A 122 4.70 7.47 4.52
CA ALA A 122 4.80 7.16 3.09
C ALA A 122 3.50 7.43 2.33
N CYS A 123 2.33 7.29 2.97
CA CYS A 123 1.04 7.65 2.37
C CYS A 123 0.91 9.18 2.16
N LEU A 124 1.48 9.97 3.07
CA LEU A 124 1.46 11.44 2.99
C LEU A 124 2.31 11.93 1.82
N GLU A 125 3.52 11.38 1.68
CA GLU A 125 4.43 11.77 0.60
C GLU A 125 3.88 11.37 -0.77
N ALA A 126 3.33 10.15 -0.88
CA ALA A 126 2.68 9.67 -2.09
C ALA A 126 1.43 10.50 -2.43
N GLY A 127 0.68 10.93 -1.40
CA GLY A 127 -0.56 11.68 -1.56
C GLY A 127 -0.39 13.17 -1.84
N ALA A 128 0.81 13.73 -1.64
CA ALA A 128 1.07 15.17 -1.74
C ALA A 128 1.17 15.71 -3.18
N TRP A 129 0.19 15.33 -4.00
CA TRP A 129 0.09 15.63 -5.42
C TRP A 129 -1.39 15.74 -5.83
N ASP A 130 -1.65 16.56 -6.85
CA ASP A 130 -2.97 16.63 -7.47
C ASP A 130 -3.19 15.41 -8.39
N PRO A 131 -4.14 14.49 -8.09
CA PRO A 131 -4.38 13.31 -8.90
C PRO A 131 -4.85 13.62 -10.34
N SER A 132 -5.34 14.84 -10.61
CA SER A 132 -5.74 15.26 -11.95
C SER A 132 -4.54 15.51 -12.88
N THR A 133 -3.38 15.85 -12.32
CA THR A 133 -2.14 16.12 -13.05
C THR A 133 -1.07 15.06 -12.82
N ALA A 134 -1.18 14.30 -11.72
CA ALA A 134 -0.32 13.17 -11.36
C ALA A 134 -1.17 11.89 -11.15
N PRO A 135 -1.57 11.18 -12.21
CA PRO A 135 -2.53 10.09 -12.08
C PRO A 135 -2.01 8.87 -11.30
N ALA A 136 -0.68 8.75 -11.12
CA ALA A 136 -0.05 7.69 -10.33
C ALA A 136 -0.27 7.84 -8.80
N THR A 137 -0.58 9.05 -8.33
CA THR A 137 -0.74 9.40 -6.91
C THR A 137 -1.65 8.42 -6.17
N VAL A 138 -2.81 8.09 -6.74
CA VAL A 138 -3.76 7.19 -6.08
C VAL A 138 -3.17 5.78 -5.91
N GLY A 139 -2.50 5.27 -6.95
CA GLY A 139 -1.86 3.96 -6.90
C GLY A 139 -0.71 3.91 -5.90
N GLU A 140 0.06 4.98 -5.79
CA GLU A 140 1.15 5.11 -4.82
C GLU A 140 0.63 5.19 -3.38
N VAL A 141 -0.41 5.98 -3.13
CA VAL A 141 -1.07 6.07 -1.81
C VAL A 141 -1.63 4.72 -1.38
N LEU A 142 -2.37 4.05 -2.28
CA LEU A 142 -2.93 2.73 -1.99
C LEU A 142 -1.82 1.70 -1.73
N ARG A 143 -0.73 1.73 -2.50
CA ARG A 143 0.41 0.82 -2.28
C ARG A 143 1.08 1.06 -0.94
N ALA A 144 1.30 2.32 -0.56
CA ALA A 144 1.86 2.67 0.74
C ALA A 144 0.95 2.18 1.88
N TRP A 145 -0.36 2.43 1.79
CA TRP A 145 -1.31 1.98 2.81
C TRP A 145 -1.42 0.45 2.89
N MET A 146 -1.48 -0.25 1.74
CA MET A 146 -1.46 -1.72 1.72
C MET A 146 -0.17 -2.29 2.32
N GLY A 147 0.96 -1.61 2.10
CA GLY A 147 2.24 -1.97 2.70
C GLY A 147 2.21 -1.87 4.23
N TYR A 148 1.66 -0.78 4.77
CA TYR A 148 1.43 -0.63 6.21
C TYR A 148 0.53 -1.74 6.77
N GLU A 149 -0.63 -1.98 6.16
CA GLU A 149 -1.57 -3.03 6.60
C GLU A 149 -0.91 -4.42 6.59
N ALA A 150 -0.15 -4.73 5.54
CA ALA A 150 0.57 -6.00 5.45
C ALA A 150 1.65 -6.12 6.55
N GLN A 151 2.36 -5.04 6.88
CA GLN A 151 3.34 -5.01 7.97
C GLN A 151 2.67 -5.23 9.34
N CYS A 152 1.51 -4.63 9.59
CA CYS A 152 0.75 -4.85 10.81
C CYS A 152 0.35 -6.32 10.95
N LEU A 153 -0.18 -6.93 9.89
CA LEU A 153 -0.53 -8.35 9.88
C LEU A 153 0.69 -9.25 10.11
N VAL A 154 1.83 -8.96 9.47
CA VAL A 154 3.09 -9.71 9.68
C VAL A 154 3.57 -9.59 11.13
N LYS A 155 3.44 -8.41 11.73
CA LYS A 155 3.75 -8.21 13.16
C LYS A 155 2.83 -9.04 14.06
N GLU A 156 1.55 -9.17 13.72
CA GLU A 156 0.60 -10.04 14.44
C GLU A 156 0.97 -11.53 14.35
N PHE A 157 1.54 -11.98 13.23
CA PHE A 157 2.08 -13.34 13.10
C PHE A 157 3.25 -13.60 14.06
N GLY A 158 3.94 -12.55 14.50
CA GLY A 158 5.09 -12.64 15.40
C GLY A 158 6.39 -13.02 14.71
N TRP A 159 6.52 -12.69 13.42
CA TRP A 159 7.82 -12.74 12.74
C TRP A 159 8.66 -11.52 13.15
N THR A 160 9.88 -11.75 13.59
CA THR A 160 10.75 -10.73 14.19
C THR A 160 12.03 -10.49 13.37
N PRO A 161 12.76 -9.39 13.60
CA PRO A 161 14.09 -9.20 13.04
C PRO A 161 15.06 -10.36 13.40
N ASP A 162 14.91 -10.95 14.58
CA ASP A 162 15.73 -12.08 15.01
C ASP A 162 15.41 -13.36 14.21
N ASP A 163 14.14 -13.61 13.87
CA ASP A 163 13.76 -14.69 12.96
C ASP A 163 14.42 -14.52 11.59
N HIS A 164 14.41 -13.29 11.06
CA HIS A 164 15.05 -12.97 9.78
C HIS A 164 16.57 -13.17 9.83
N ALA A 165 17.22 -12.68 10.89
CA ALA A 165 18.65 -12.82 11.09
C ALA A 165 19.08 -14.29 11.30
N LEU A 166 18.24 -15.09 11.97
CA LEU A 166 18.47 -16.52 12.12
C LEU A 166 18.44 -17.24 10.77
N VAL A 167 17.38 -17.03 9.97
CA VAL A 167 17.26 -17.66 8.64
C VAL A 167 18.44 -17.27 7.76
N GLN A 168 18.77 -15.97 7.68
CA GLN A 168 19.89 -15.50 6.86
C GLN A 168 21.21 -16.20 7.23
N ARG A 169 21.52 -16.25 8.53
CA ARG A 169 22.73 -16.90 9.03
C ARG A 169 22.79 -18.38 8.65
N LEU A 170 21.68 -19.11 8.81
CA LEU A 170 21.62 -20.53 8.49
C LEU A 170 21.78 -20.79 6.98
N LEU A 171 21.19 -19.95 6.13
CA LEU A 171 21.35 -20.05 4.69
C LEU A 171 22.81 -19.78 4.27
N ASP A 172 23.46 -18.80 4.88
CA ASP A 172 24.88 -18.49 4.64
C ASP A 172 25.79 -19.65 5.11
N GLU A 173 25.53 -20.21 6.30
CA GLU A 173 26.24 -21.38 6.83
C GLU A 173 26.07 -22.61 5.90
N MET A 174 24.87 -22.82 5.36
CA MET A 174 24.58 -23.91 4.43
C MET A 174 25.30 -23.75 3.10
N HIS A 175 25.30 -22.53 2.56
CA HIS A 175 26.02 -22.22 1.33
C HIS A 175 27.53 -22.52 1.50
N ALA A 176 28.13 -22.02 2.57
CA ALA A 176 29.55 -22.21 2.85
C ALA A 176 29.92 -23.68 3.12
N SER A 177 29.07 -24.42 3.85
CA SER A 177 29.40 -25.78 4.32
C SER A 177 29.08 -26.87 3.32
N TYR A 178 28.04 -26.69 2.50
CA TYR A 178 27.50 -27.75 1.64
C TYR A 178 27.52 -27.41 0.15
N ILE A 179 27.65 -26.15 -0.25
CA ILE A 179 27.66 -25.78 -1.68
C ILE A 179 29.08 -25.44 -2.13
N ASP A 180 29.77 -24.55 -1.42
CA ASP A 180 31.11 -24.08 -1.83
C ASP A 180 32.20 -25.17 -1.80
N GLY A 181 32.00 -26.22 -0.98
CA GLY A 181 32.97 -27.32 -0.81
C GLY A 181 32.60 -28.65 -1.48
N HIS A 182 31.37 -28.81 -1.99
CA HIS A 182 30.82 -30.10 -2.40
C HIS A 182 30.09 -29.98 -3.74
N PRO A 183 30.80 -30.02 -4.89
CA PRO A 183 30.20 -29.86 -6.22
C PRO A 183 29.22 -30.98 -6.60
N GLU A 184 29.23 -32.09 -5.87
CA GLU A 184 28.24 -33.18 -5.96
C GLU A 184 26.93 -32.90 -5.22
N GLU A 185 26.89 -31.89 -4.36
CA GLU A 185 25.66 -31.45 -3.70
C GLU A 185 24.74 -30.80 -4.74
N THR A 186 23.59 -31.41 -4.96
CA THR A 186 22.61 -30.98 -5.97
C THR A 186 21.43 -30.24 -5.34
N ARG A 187 21.33 -30.25 -4.01
CA ARG A 187 20.25 -29.60 -3.27
C ARG A 187 20.51 -28.12 -3.12
N ASP A 188 19.44 -27.32 -3.21
CA ASP A 188 19.52 -25.90 -2.89
C ASP A 188 19.52 -25.66 -1.37
N VAL A 189 19.83 -24.42 -0.97
CA VAL A 189 19.89 -24.03 0.45
C VAL A 189 18.56 -24.23 1.21
N PHE A 190 17.40 -24.20 0.55
CA PHE A 190 16.10 -24.45 1.20
C PHE A 190 15.85 -25.95 1.41
N GLN A 191 16.28 -26.78 0.47
CA GLN A 191 16.28 -28.23 0.62
C GLN A 191 17.24 -28.65 1.74
N LEU A 192 18.41 -28.01 1.85
CA LEU A 192 19.31 -28.20 2.98
C LEU A 192 18.70 -27.70 4.30
N LEU A 193 17.99 -26.56 4.29
CA LEU A 193 17.26 -26.04 5.44
C LEU A 193 16.24 -27.05 5.98
N THR A 194 15.52 -27.71 5.09
CA THR A 194 14.54 -28.75 5.44
C THR A 194 15.20 -29.93 6.18
N VAL A 195 16.43 -30.30 5.82
CA VAL A 195 17.15 -31.44 6.41
C VAL A 195 17.76 -31.11 7.75
N HIS A 196 18.43 -29.96 7.87
CA HIS A 196 19.24 -29.64 9.05
C HIS A 196 18.52 -28.75 10.07
N HIS A 197 17.54 -27.95 9.64
CA HIS A 197 16.76 -27.05 10.49
C HIS A 197 15.26 -27.09 10.16
N PRO A 198 14.59 -28.26 10.27
CA PRO A 198 13.21 -28.45 9.85
C PRO A 198 12.22 -27.52 10.54
N ASP A 199 12.43 -27.17 11.81
CA ASP A 199 11.56 -26.23 12.54
C ASP A 199 11.65 -24.80 11.98
N VAL A 200 12.87 -24.38 11.57
CA VAL A 200 13.09 -23.07 10.96
C VAL A 200 12.49 -23.03 9.56
N GLU A 201 12.65 -24.10 8.77
CA GLU A 201 12.00 -24.22 7.47
C GLU A 201 10.47 -24.16 7.58
N ALA A 202 9.88 -24.93 8.50
CA ALA A 202 8.44 -24.95 8.70
C ALA A 202 7.91 -23.58 9.10
N ARG A 203 8.62 -22.87 9.99
CA ARG A 203 8.27 -21.50 10.39
C ARG A 203 8.44 -20.51 9.24
N LEU A 204 9.51 -20.60 8.45
CA LEU A 204 9.75 -19.75 7.28
C LEU A 204 8.67 -19.97 6.19
N ARG A 205 8.26 -21.22 5.97
CA ARG A 205 7.18 -21.57 5.04
C ARG A 205 5.85 -21.00 5.51
N ALA A 206 5.53 -21.18 6.79
CA ALA A 206 4.32 -20.61 7.40
C ALA A 206 4.32 -19.08 7.31
N TYR A 207 5.45 -18.42 7.59
CA TYR A 207 5.62 -16.98 7.42
C TYR A 207 5.45 -16.54 5.96
N SER A 208 6.02 -17.26 4.99
CA SER A 208 5.93 -16.93 3.57
C SER A 208 4.51 -17.09 3.04
N GLU A 209 3.78 -18.11 3.50
CA GLU A 209 2.35 -18.27 3.21
C GLU A 209 1.52 -17.16 3.86
N PHE A 210 1.74 -16.89 5.14
CA PHE A 210 1.05 -15.84 5.87
C PHE A 210 1.26 -14.48 5.23
N SER A 211 2.50 -14.11 4.89
CA SER A 211 2.84 -12.81 4.30
C SER A 211 2.18 -12.61 2.93
N ARG A 212 2.12 -13.66 2.10
CA ARG A 212 1.37 -13.63 0.84
C ARG A 212 -0.12 -13.40 1.10
N ASN A 213 -0.70 -14.13 2.05
CA ASN A 213 -2.12 -13.97 2.41
C ASN A 213 -2.42 -12.59 3.03
N ALA A 214 -1.51 -12.03 3.82
CA ALA A 214 -1.61 -10.69 4.37
C ALA A 214 -1.68 -9.64 3.26
N TYR A 215 -0.82 -9.77 2.24
CA TYR A 215 -0.85 -8.88 1.09
C TYR A 215 -2.16 -8.98 0.29
N VAL A 216 -2.68 -10.20 0.09
CA VAL A 216 -4.01 -10.42 -0.53
C VAL A 216 -5.12 -9.73 0.26
N ARG A 217 -5.09 -9.86 1.59
CA ARG A 217 -6.07 -9.21 2.49
C ARG A 217 -5.99 -7.69 2.38
N SER A 218 -4.79 -7.11 2.37
CA SER A 218 -4.59 -5.67 2.16
C SER A 218 -5.13 -5.20 0.81
N CYS A 219 -4.95 -5.99 -0.25
CA CYS A 219 -5.55 -5.70 -1.56
C CYS A 219 -7.08 -5.65 -1.50
N ARG A 220 -7.72 -6.61 -0.82
CA ARG A 220 -9.19 -6.61 -0.65
C ARG A 220 -9.67 -5.36 0.09
N LEU A 221 -8.97 -4.94 1.14
CA LEU A 221 -9.30 -3.71 1.88
C LEU A 221 -9.20 -2.46 0.99
N ALA A 222 -8.21 -2.39 0.11
CA ALA A 222 -8.08 -1.32 -0.87
C ALA A 222 -9.23 -1.30 -1.89
N LEU A 223 -9.63 -2.46 -2.41
CA LEU A 223 -10.76 -2.58 -3.32
C LEU A 223 -12.09 -2.18 -2.65
N ASP A 224 -12.29 -2.58 -1.39
CA ASP A 224 -13.47 -2.22 -0.61
C ASP A 224 -13.53 -0.72 -0.31
N LEU A 225 -12.38 -0.08 -0.05
CA LEU A 225 -12.29 1.37 0.11
C LEU A 225 -12.65 2.09 -1.20
N LEU A 226 -12.06 1.67 -2.31
CA LEU A 226 -12.32 2.21 -3.64
C LEU A 226 -13.80 2.08 -4.03
N GLY A 227 -14.38 0.89 -3.85
CA GLY A 227 -15.79 0.64 -4.14
C GLY A 227 -16.71 1.57 -3.35
N ARG A 228 -16.44 1.78 -2.06
CA ARG A 228 -17.20 2.73 -1.23
C ARG A 228 -17.08 4.16 -1.72
N VAL A 229 -15.87 4.60 -2.07
CA VAL A 229 -15.66 5.96 -2.59
C VAL A 229 -16.41 6.16 -3.92
N LEU A 230 -16.35 5.20 -4.84
CA LEU A 230 -17.04 5.31 -6.12
C LEU A 230 -18.56 5.32 -5.99
N VAL A 231 -19.13 4.46 -5.14
CA VAL A 231 -20.58 4.47 -4.85
C VAL A 231 -21.00 5.83 -4.28
N SER A 232 -20.19 6.41 -3.39
CA SER A 232 -20.47 7.75 -2.82
C SER A 232 -20.32 8.90 -3.82
N ALA A 233 -19.58 8.67 -4.91
CA ALA A 233 -19.35 9.64 -5.98
C ALA A 233 -20.34 9.53 -7.15
N GLY A 234 -21.33 8.62 -7.06
CA GLY A 234 -22.39 8.44 -8.06
C GLY A 234 -23.16 9.72 -8.38
N PRO A 235 -23.96 9.74 -9.47
CA PRO A 235 -24.48 10.97 -10.06
C PRO A 235 -25.22 11.82 -9.04
N ARG A 236 -24.65 12.97 -8.71
CA ARG A 236 -25.43 14.07 -8.15
C ARG A 236 -26.40 14.47 -9.24
N ALA A 237 -27.69 14.24 -9.01
CA ALA A 237 -28.75 14.72 -9.89
C ALA A 237 -28.43 16.16 -10.27
N LEU A 238 -28.25 16.43 -11.56
CA LEU A 238 -28.13 17.77 -12.10
C LEU A 238 -29.45 18.48 -11.75
N SER A 239 -29.43 19.25 -10.66
CA SER A 239 -30.52 20.16 -10.27
C SER A 239 -30.32 21.51 -10.92
#